data_AF-A0A4R7RZ51-F1
#
_entry.id   AF-A0A4R7RZ51-F1
#
_cell.length_a   1.000
_cell.length_b   1.000
_cell.length_c   1.000
_cell.angle_alpha   90.00
_cell.angle_beta   90.00
_cell.angle_gamma   90.00
#
_symmetry.space_group_name_H-M   'P 1'
#
loop_
_entity.id
_entity.type
_entity.pdbx_description
1 polymer ?
#
loop_
_entity_poly.entity_id
_entity_poly.type
_entity_poly.pdbx_seq_one_letter_code
_entity_poly.pdbx_strand_id
1 'polypeptide(L)'
;MSYYYETPGVYYYSSLTAAPSTYVNLSYSPANSLDYAVQESLAELGYYDGPLDGDIGPMSRLAIANFQADNGLEPTGIIDETLVDYLGIQ
;
A
#
# COMPACT_ATOMS: atom_id res chain seq x y z
N MET A 1 -0.30 -16.85 15.17
CA MET A 1 0.43 -15.66 15.65
C MET A 1 0.06 -14.51 14.74
N SER A 2 -0.70 -13.55 15.23
CA SER A 2 -1.21 -12.43 14.44
C SER A 2 -0.76 -11.15 15.10
N TYR A 3 0.16 -10.43 14.46
CA TYR A 3 0.58 -9.11 14.91
C TYR A 3 -0.10 -8.08 14.01
N TYR A 4 -1.24 -7.57 14.47
CA TYR A 4 -1.77 -6.30 14.00
C TYR A 4 -1.17 -5.22 14.90
N TYR A 5 -0.51 -4.22 14.32
CA TYR A 5 -0.32 -2.95 15.00
C TYR A 5 -1.41 -2.00 14.48
N GLU A 6 -2.34 -1.64 15.36
CA GLU A 6 -3.24 -0.51 15.11
C GLU A 6 -2.40 0.76 15.26
N THR A 7 -2.16 1.48 14.17
CA THR A 7 -1.70 2.87 14.24
C THR A 7 -2.89 3.72 14.69
N PRO A 8 -2.83 4.42 15.84
CA PRO A 8 -3.91 5.29 16.27
C PRO A 8 -4.14 6.38 15.22
N GLY A 9 -5.36 6.45 14.66
CA GLY A 9 -5.77 7.51 13.73
C GLY A 9 -6.05 7.07 12.30
N VAL A 10 -5.81 5.80 11.93
CA VAL A 10 -6.23 5.27 10.63
C VAL A 10 -7.60 4.61 10.77
N TYR A 11 -8.62 5.26 10.20
CA TYR A 11 -9.99 4.74 10.18
C TYR A 11 -10.30 4.18 8.80
N TYR A 12 -10.62 2.89 8.74
CA TYR A 12 -11.04 2.22 7.51
C TYR A 12 -12.53 2.44 7.26
N TYR A 13 -12.86 2.96 6.07
CA TYR A 13 -14.24 3.13 5.64
C TYR A 13 -14.48 2.27 4.41
N SER A 14 -15.55 1.48 4.42
CA SER A 14 -15.95 0.63 3.28
C SER A 14 -16.35 1.41 2.02
N SER A 15 -16.42 2.74 2.11
CA SER A 15 -16.66 3.66 1.01
C SER A 15 -16.25 5.09 1.41
N LEU A 16 -15.86 5.91 0.44
CA LEU A 16 -15.58 7.35 0.66
C LEU A 16 -16.79 8.09 1.29
N THR A 17 -18.00 7.61 1.04
CA THR A 17 -19.24 8.14 1.62
C THR A 17 -19.46 7.75 3.08
N ALA A 18 -18.77 6.73 3.58
CA ALA A 18 -18.82 6.31 4.98
C ALA A 18 -17.77 7.05 5.85
N ALA A 19 -16.81 7.74 5.23
CA ALA A 19 -15.82 8.56 5.92
C ALA A 19 -16.42 9.92 6.36
N PRO A 20 -16.13 10.41 7.58
CA PRO A 20 -16.53 11.74 8.01
C PRO A 20 -15.94 12.80 7.08
N SER A 21 -16.74 13.77 6.65
CA SER A 21 -16.36 14.84 5.72
C SER A 21 -15.17 15.69 6.17
N THR A 22 -14.78 15.62 7.45
CA THR A 22 -13.56 16.23 7.99
C THR A 22 -12.27 15.57 7.48
N TYR A 23 -12.34 14.31 7.02
CA TYR A 23 -11.24 13.56 6.42
C TYR A 23 -11.27 13.55 4.88
N VAL A 24 -12.40 13.96 4.28
CA VAL A 24 -12.62 13.93 2.83
C VAL A 24 -12.25 15.29 2.24
N ASN A 25 -10.95 15.59 2.17
CA ASN A 25 -10.49 16.66 1.29
C ASN A 25 -10.40 16.08 -0.13
N LEU A 26 -11.29 16.51 -1.02
CA LEU A 26 -11.48 15.99 -2.39
C LEU A 26 -10.36 16.39 -3.38
N SER A 27 -9.11 16.22 -2.96
CA SER A 27 -7.93 16.23 -3.84
C SER A 27 -7.15 14.91 -3.79
N TYR A 28 -7.55 13.96 -2.93
CA TYR A 28 -6.96 12.61 -2.90
C TYR A 28 -7.61 11.75 -3.99
N SER A 29 -6.92 11.56 -5.10
CA SER A 29 -7.21 10.50 -6.06
C SER A 29 -6.34 9.31 -5.66
N PRO A 30 -6.90 8.15 -5.29
CA PRO A 30 -6.09 6.97 -4.97
C PRO A 30 -5.17 6.62 -6.15
N ALA A 31 -5.59 6.82 -7.39
CA ALA A 31 -4.75 6.63 -8.58
C ALA A 31 -3.48 7.51 -8.63
N ASN A 32 -3.43 8.58 -7.82
CA ASN A 32 -2.25 9.46 -7.71
C ASN A 32 -1.55 9.31 -6.35
N SER A 33 -1.88 8.28 -5.56
CA SER A 33 -1.21 8.01 -4.29
C SER A 33 0.02 7.13 -4.47
N LEU A 34 1.00 7.28 -3.58
CA LEU A 34 2.16 6.40 -3.53
C LEU A 34 1.75 4.93 -3.34
N ASP A 35 0.75 4.70 -2.49
CA ASP A 35 0.24 3.36 -2.19
C ASP A 35 -0.30 2.66 -3.44
N TYR A 36 -1.05 3.38 -4.28
CA TYR A 36 -1.54 2.86 -5.55
C TYR A 36 -0.40 2.59 -6.53
N ALA A 37 0.56 3.52 -6.66
CA ALA A 37 1.70 3.34 -7.55
C ALA A 37 2.54 2.09 -7.17
N VAL A 38 2.69 1.84 -5.87
CA VAL A 38 3.33 0.61 -5.36
C VAL A 38 2.50 -0.63 -5.69
N GLN A 39 1.20 -0.62 -5.42
CA GLN A 39 0.32 -1.75 -5.78
C GLN A 39 0.35 -2.04 -7.28
N GLU A 40 0.30 -1.00 -8.12
CA GLU A 40 0.33 -1.10 -9.58
C GLU A 40 1.66 -1.72 -10.04
N SER A 41 2.79 -1.18 -9.56
CA SER A 41 4.12 -1.70 -9.89
C SER A 41 4.28 -3.16 -9.44
N LEU A 42 3.83 -3.52 -8.25
CA LEU A 42 3.87 -4.90 -7.76
C LEU A 42 2.95 -5.84 -8.57
N ALA A 43 1.82 -5.34 -9.08
CA ALA A 43 0.94 -6.10 -9.96
C ALA A 43 1.57 -6.34 -11.33
N GLU A 44 2.19 -5.32 -11.92
CA GLU A 44 2.94 -5.44 -13.18
C GLU A 44 4.09 -6.44 -13.07
N LEU A 45 4.76 -6.48 -11.92
CA LEU A 45 5.82 -7.43 -11.61
C LEU A 45 5.31 -8.83 -11.20
N GLY A 46 4.00 -9.02 -11.06
CA GLY A 46 3.38 -10.30 -10.73
C GLY A 46 3.40 -10.69 -9.24
N TYR A 47 3.73 -9.76 -8.34
CA TYR A 47 3.72 -9.97 -6.90
C TYR A 47 2.35 -9.70 -6.25
N TYR A 48 1.48 -8.94 -6.92
CA TYR A 48 0.19 -8.51 -6.38
C TYR A 48 -0.96 -8.79 -7.36
N ASP A 49 -2.00 -9.46 -6.89
CA ASP A 49 -3.21 -9.83 -7.66
C ASP A 49 -4.51 -9.26 -7.05
N GLY A 50 -4.37 -8.37 -6.07
CA GLY A 50 -5.48 -7.70 -5.39
C GLY A 50 -5.93 -6.40 -6.09
N PRO A 51 -6.89 -5.68 -5.50
CA PRO A 51 -7.37 -4.41 -6.01
C PRO A 51 -6.28 -3.32 -6.01
N LEU A 52 -6.23 -2.52 -7.08
CA LEU A 52 -5.45 -1.27 -7.13
C LEU A 52 -6.32 -0.13 -6.58
N ASP A 53 -6.37 -0.01 -5.25
CA ASP A 53 -7.22 0.92 -4.53
C ASP A 53 -6.44 1.93 -3.68
N GLY A 54 -5.12 1.76 -3.56
CA GLY A 54 -4.27 2.56 -2.71
C GLY A 54 -4.34 2.20 -1.22
N ASP A 55 -5.01 1.09 -0.86
CA ASP A 55 -5.09 0.62 0.53
C ASP A 55 -4.05 -0.49 0.80
N ILE A 56 -3.03 -0.19 1.60
CA ILE A 56 -1.97 -1.16 1.96
C ILE A 56 -2.44 -2.16 3.03
N GLY A 57 -3.28 -3.09 2.59
CA GLY A 57 -3.79 -4.22 3.35
C GLY A 57 -2.84 -5.42 3.40
N PRO A 58 -3.28 -6.55 3.99
CA PRO A 58 -2.45 -7.74 4.16
C PRO A 58 -1.88 -8.31 2.86
N MET A 59 -2.66 -8.27 1.77
CA MET A 59 -2.20 -8.74 0.45
C MET A 59 -1.08 -7.85 -0.12
N SER A 60 -1.23 -6.52 -0.03
CA SER A 60 -0.19 -5.58 -0.47
C SER A 60 1.09 -5.74 0.37
N ARG A 61 0.97 -5.91 1.69
CA ARG A 61 2.13 -6.13 2.58
C ARG A 61 2.86 -7.43 2.26
N LEU A 62 2.11 -8.50 1.95
CA LEU A 62 2.71 -9.77 1.52
C LEU A 62 3.43 -9.61 0.17
N ALA A 63 2.81 -8.92 -0.79
CA ALA A 63 3.44 -8.62 -2.07
C ALA A 63 4.73 -7.81 -1.91
N ILE A 64 4.71 -6.76 -1.08
CA ILE A 64 5.88 -5.94 -0.75
C ILE A 64 6.98 -6.82 -0.11
N ALA A 65 6.64 -7.64 0.89
CA ALA A 65 7.63 -8.48 1.58
C ALA A 65 8.25 -9.52 0.63
N ASN A 66 7.45 -10.12 -0.26
CA ASN A 66 7.95 -11.04 -1.27
C ASN A 66 8.88 -10.35 -2.27
N PHE A 67 8.49 -9.17 -2.78
CA PHE A 67 9.33 -8.37 -3.66
C PHE A 67 10.65 -7.98 -2.98
N GLN A 68 10.60 -7.52 -1.73
CA GLN A 68 11.78 -7.20 -0.93
C GLN A 68 12.70 -8.42 -0.79
N ALA A 69 12.16 -9.59 -0.42
CA ALA A 69 12.94 -10.81 -0.29
C ALA A 69 13.62 -11.22 -1.60
N ASP A 70 12.89 -11.20 -2.71
CA ASP A 70 13.40 -11.61 -4.03
C ASP A 70 14.46 -10.65 -4.58
N ASN A 71 14.47 -9.38 -4.13
CA ASN A 71 15.49 -8.39 -4.45
C ASN A 71 16.62 -8.29 -3.40
N GLY A 72 16.64 -9.18 -2.40
CA GLY A 72 17.69 -9.20 -1.36
C GLY A 72 17.58 -8.09 -0.33
N LEU A 73 16.42 -7.45 -0.22
CA LEU A 73 16.08 -6.47 0.81
C LEU A 73 15.54 -7.17 2.07
N GLU A 74 15.48 -6.43 3.18
CA GLU A 74 14.77 -6.91 4.37
C GLU A 74 13.25 -6.97 4.09
N PRO A 75 12.58 -8.13 4.26
CA PRO A 75 11.17 -8.31 3.90
C PRO A 75 10.24 -7.73 4.98
N THR A 76 10.26 -6.41 5.13
CA THR A 76 9.48 -5.67 6.13
C THR A 76 7.98 -5.63 5.79
N GLY A 77 7.62 -5.75 4.51
CA GLY A 77 6.24 -5.58 4.04
C GLY A 77 5.73 -4.14 4.18
N ILE A 78 6.64 -3.18 4.27
CA ILE A 78 6.38 -1.75 4.47
C ILE A 78 6.88 -0.99 3.25
N ILE A 79 6.15 0.06 2.85
CA ILE A 79 6.64 1.02 1.87
C ILE A 79 7.65 1.94 2.55
N ASP A 80 8.91 1.81 2.16
CA ASP A 80 10.01 2.69 2.55
C ASP A 80 10.70 3.28 1.32
N GLU A 81 11.60 4.23 1.53
CA GLU A 81 12.34 4.90 0.44
C GLU A 81 13.11 3.88 -0.42
N THR A 82 13.65 2.82 0.19
CA THR A 82 14.39 1.78 -0.54
C THR A 82 13.48 1.01 -1.49
N LEU A 83 12.28 0.63 -1.05
CA LEU A 83 11.29 -0.02 -1.90
C LEU A 83 10.89 0.90 -3.07
N VAL A 84 10.61 2.17 -2.78
CA VAL A 84 10.18 3.17 -3.78
C VAL A 84 11.25 3.36 -4.85
N ASP A 85 12.51 3.47 -4.44
CA ASP A 85 13.66 3.55 -5.35
C ASP A 85 13.80 2.31 -6.23
N TYR A 86 13.63 1.10 -5.66
CA TYR A 86 13.71 -0.16 -6.40
C TYR A 86 12.57 -0.33 -7.42
N LEU A 87 11.38 0.19 -7.11
CA LEU A 87 10.26 0.21 -8.03
C LEU A 87 10.35 1.36 -9.06
N GLY A 88 11.28 2.31 -8.87
CA GLY A 88 11.48 3.44 -9.78
C GLY A 88 10.36 4.50 -9.71
N ILE A 89 9.64 4.53 -8.59
CA ILE A 89 8.55 5.48 -8.35
C ILE A 89 9.15 6.81 -7.86
N GLN A 90 8.79 7.93 -8.48
CA GLN A 90 9.34 9.28 -8.22
C GLN A 90 8.24 10.32 -7.98
#